data_AF-A0A3P6BMU7-F1
#
_entry.id   AF-A0A3P6BMU7-F1
#
_cell.length_a   1.000
_cell.length_b   1.000
_cell.length_c   1.000
_cell.angle_alpha   90.00
_cell.angle_beta   90.00
_cell.angle_gamma   90.00
#
_symmetry.space_group_name_H-M   'P 1'
#
loop_
_entity.id
_entity.type
_entity.pdbx_description
1 polymer ?
#
loop_
_entity_poly.entity_id
_entity_poly.type
_entity_poly.pdbx_seq_one_letter_code
_entity_poly.pdbx_strand_id
1 'polypeptide(L)'
;MVGVFRRSLSFPNKPTVRPPPPSKPRVSHHTRSISLPCRSHPLISHINHEISQIKSWSSSFDRRTTAWLTDGLSLLRDVQETLSDILHLPQSQESLRNRPVFFENLLEDLLRFVDAYGIFRTSVLSLREHQSAAQVALRRKDDVKISSYVKSRRALARDIAKLTSSIREPKTKYNRCHVDVLNGSYGEAELASVIGDVIEVTVLVSVALFNGVYLSIRSSKTTTFVGFLKRSEKRDKNCEAIEELKQVEEKSLVGLSKKKNEEVMILTKKMMELENSIVEIECGSEKVFRGLISTRVSLLNALTH
;
A
#
# COMPACT_ATOMS: atom_id res chain seq x y z
N MET A 1 18.55 80.75 -50.02
CA MET A 1 17.58 80.98 -51.12
C MET A 1 17.15 79.62 -51.64
N VAL A 2 15.95 79.19 -51.27
CA VAL A 2 14.78 79.06 -52.18
C VAL A 2 15.03 78.03 -53.28
N GLY A 3 14.40 76.87 -53.12
CA GLY A 3 14.44 75.79 -54.10
C GLY A 3 13.59 76.08 -55.34
N VAL A 4 13.72 75.23 -56.35
CA VAL A 4 12.77 75.19 -57.46
C VAL A 4 12.51 73.75 -57.89
N PHE A 5 11.23 73.42 -57.85
CA PHE A 5 10.57 72.23 -58.35
C PHE A 5 10.45 72.27 -59.88
N ARG A 6 10.73 71.17 -60.61
CA ARG A 6 10.06 70.77 -61.88
C ARG A 6 10.26 69.27 -62.08
N ARG A 7 9.23 68.42 -61.91
CA ARG A 7 8.18 68.02 -62.88
C ARG A 7 8.72 67.50 -64.22
N SER A 8 8.82 66.17 -64.26
CA SER A 8 8.47 65.19 -65.31
C SER A 8 8.49 65.61 -66.78
N LEU A 9 9.29 64.87 -67.57
CA LEU A 9 9.00 64.59 -68.98
C LEU A 9 8.86 63.07 -69.13
N SER A 10 7.64 62.65 -69.47
CA SER A 10 7.30 61.28 -69.85
C SER A 10 7.42 61.12 -71.37
N PHE A 11 8.04 60.04 -71.83
CA PHE A 11 7.83 59.50 -73.18
C PHE A 11 7.43 58.02 -73.12
N PRO A 12 6.52 57.55 -73.99
CA PRO A 12 5.89 56.25 -73.87
C PRO A 12 6.43 55.18 -74.84
N ASN A 13 6.20 53.93 -74.42
CA ASN A 13 6.07 52.67 -75.17
C ASN A 13 7.32 51.94 -75.72
N LYS A 14 7.56 50.73 -75.18
CA LYS A 14 7.05 49.44 -75.73
C LYS A 14 7.27 48.29 -74.72
N PRO A 15 6.49 47.19 -74.79
CA PRO A 15 6.42 46.20 -73.73
C PRO A 15 7.53 45.16 -73.89
N THR A 16 8.48 45.14 -72.95
CA THR A 16 9.33 43.96 -72.73
C THR A 16 8.79 43.21 -71.53
N VAL A 17 8.30 42.00 -71.81
CA VAL A 17 7.92 40.98 -70.83
C VAL A 17 8.97 40.91 -69.73
N ARG A 18 8.64 41.40 -68.54
CA ARG A 18 9.49 41.33 -67.36
C ARG A 18 9.17 40.00 -66.64
N PRO A 19 10.17 39.18 -66.26
CA PRO A 19 9.93 38.02 -65.42
C PRO A 19 9.32 38.45 -64.07
N PRO A 20 8.50 37.60 -63.43
CA PRO A 20 7.83 37.96 -62.18
C PRO A 20 8.86 38.31 -61.10
N PRO A 21 8.52 39.22 -60.16
CA PRO A 21 9.44 39.63 -59.10
C PRO A 21 9.82 38.42 -58.23
N PRO A 22 11.04 38.38 -57.66
CA PRO A 22 11.42 37.35 -56.71
C PRO A 22 10.40 37.36 -55.57
N SER A 23 9.81 36.20 -55.32
CA SER A 23 8.90 35.98 -54.21
C SER A 23 9.58 36.40 -52.91
N LYS A 24 8.83 37.10 -52.06
CA LYS A 24 9.21 37.52 -50.71
C LYS A 24 9.94 36.35 -50.00
N PRO A 25 11.01 36.60 -49.22
CA PRO A 25 11.68 35.53 -48.50
C PRO A 25 10.63 34.79 -47.68
N ARG A 26 10.61 33.45 -47.81
CA ARG A 26 9.74 32.61 -47.00
C ARG A 26 10.10 32.91 -45.55
N VAL A 27 9.18 33.54 -44.84
CA VAL A 27 9.27 33.65 -43.38
C VAL A 27 9.27 32.21 -42.90
N SER A 28 10.43 31.71 -42.49
CA SER A 28 10.51 30.42 -41.82
C SER A 28 9.76 30.61 -40.51
N HIS A 29 8.53 30.13 -40.46
CA HIS A 29 7.85 29.98 -39.19
C HIS A 29 8.72 29.05 -38.36
N HIS A 30 9.43 29.60 -37.37
CA HIS A 30 9.93 28.80 -36.28
C HIS A 30 8.72 28.10 -35.69
N THR A 31 8.58 26.81 -35.99
CA THR A 31 7.70 25.92 -35.25
C THR A 31 8.28 25.89 -33.84
N ARG A 32 7.87 26.85 -33.01
CA ARG A 32 8.08 26.75 -31.57
C ARG A 32 7.34 25.49 -31.16
N SER A 33 8.12 24.47 -30.80
CA SER A 33 7.62 23.25 -30.20
C SER A 33 6.69 23.67 -29.06
N ILE A 34 5.41 23.35 -29.17
CA ILE A 34 4.54 23.39 -28.02
C ILE A 34 5.00 22.24 -27.11
N SER A 35 5.83 22.54 -26.11
CA SER A 35 6.10 21.59 -25.05
C SER A 35 4.75 21.28 -24.42
N LEU A 36 4.20 20.10 -24.72
CA LEU A 36 3.07 19.56 -23.98
C LEU A 36 3.43 19.63 -22.49
N PRO A 37 2.46 19.93 -21.60
CA PRO A 37 2.73 19.94 -20.17
C PRO A 37 3.47 18.64 -19.80
N CYS A 38 4.57 18.79 -19.07
CA CYS A 38 5.48 17.70 -18.71
C CYS A 38 4.65 16.49 -18.29
N ARG A 39 4.79 15.37 -19.02
CA ARG A 39 4.19 14.12 -18.58
C ARG A 39 4.78 13.78 -17.21
N SER A 40 3.95 13.30 -16.31
CA SER A 40 4.40 12.75 -15.04
C SER A 40 5.47 11.68 -15.30
N HIS A 41 6.45 11.58 -14.40
CA HIS A 41 7.54 10.62 -14.53
C HIS A 41 6.97 9.21 -14.71
N PRO A 42 7.52 8.34 -15.58
CA PRO A 42 6.95 7.02 -15.85
C PRO A 42 6.74 6.17 -14.59
N LEU A 43 7.65 6.26 -13.61
CA LEU A 43 7.48 5.60 -12.30
C LEU A 43 6.29 6.14 -11.49
N ILE A 44 5.97 7.45 -11.59
CA ILE A 44 4.81 8.04 -10.92
C ILE A 44 3.51 7.54 -11.55
N SER A 45 3.47 7.42 -12.89
CA SER A 45 2.32 6.79 -13.55
C SER A 45 2.18 5.32 -13.17
N HIS A 46 3.30 4.59 -13.05
CA HIS A 46 3.33 3.18 -12.66
C HIS A 46 2.78 2.97 -11.25
N ILE A 47 3.31 3.67 -10.26
CA ILE A 47 2.87 3.50 -8.86
C ILE A 47 1.41 3.93 -8.66
N ASN A 48 0.93 4.94 -9.38
CA ASN A 48 -0.49 5.32 -9.35
C ASN A 48 -1.40 4.20 -9.88
N HIS A 49 -0.94 3.47 -10.90
CA HIS A 49 -1.64 2.28 -11.39
C HIS A 49 -1.65 1.17 -10.33
N GLU A 50 -0.52 0.86 -9.70
CA GLU A 50 -0.45 -0.14 -8.62
C GLU A 50 -1.34 0.25 -7.41
N ILE A 51 -1.35 1.52 -7.01
CA ILE A 51 -2.25 2.06 -5.98
C ILE A 51 -3.72 1.84 -6.38
N SER A 52 -4.07 2.09 -7.64
CA SER A 52 -5.44 1.86 -8.13
C SER A 52 -5.82 0.37 -8.09
N GLN A 53 -4.87 -0.53 -8.34
CA GLN A 53 -5.07 -1.98 -8.24
C GLN A 53 -5.35 -2.37 -6.79
N ILE A 54 -4.61 -1.84 -5.81
CA ILE A 54 -4.89 -2.09 -4.39
C ILE A 54 -6.27 -1.54 -3.98
N LYS A 55 -6.66 -0.35 -4.47
CA LYS A 55 -7.98 0.23 -4.19
C LYS A 55 -9.11 -0.62 -4.79
N SER A 56 -8.89 -1.20 -5.99
CA SER A 56 -9.82 -2.15 -6.62
C SER A 56 -9.87 -3.48 -5.85
N TRP A 57 -8.72 -4.03 -5.47
CA TRP A 57 -8.59 -5.23 -4.64
C TRP A 57 -9.39 -5.09 -3.33
N SER A 58 -9.26 -3.95 -2.65
CA SER A 58 -10.00 -3.69 -1.41
C SER A 58 -11.52 -3.54 -1.62
N SER A 59 -11.96 -3.22 -2.84
CA SER A 59 -13.37 -3.08 -3.19
C SER A 59 -14.02 -4.40 -3.58
N SER A 60 -13.22 -5.37 -4.06
CA SER A 60 -13.65 -6.73 -4.37
C SER A 60 -13.71 -7.56 -3.09
N PHE A 61 -14.89 -7.63 -2.46
CA PHE A 61 -15.06 -8.18 -1.11
C PHE A 61 -15.86 -9.50 -1.07
N ASP A 62 -16.08 -10.17 -2.20
CA ASP A 62 -17.05 -11.27 -2.26
C ASP A 62 -16.68 -12.51 -1.42
N ARG A 63 -15.44 -12.61 -0.93
CA ARG A 63 -14.99 -13.51 0.16
C ARG A 63 -13.53 -13.25 0.53
N ARG A 64 -13.25 -12.92 1.80
CA ARG A 64 -11.87 -12.76 2.30
C ARG A 64 -11.19 -14.12 2.43
N THR A 65 -10.49 -14.52 1.37
CA THR A 65 -9.66 -15.73 1.34
C THR A 65 -8.20 -15.42 1.68
N THR A 66 -7.46 -16.47 2.02
CA THR A 66 -6.00 -16.44 2.14
C THR A 66 -5.34 -15.97 0.85
N ALA A 67 -5.77 -16.52 -0.29
CA ALA A 67 -5.33 -16.12 -1.63
C ALA A 67 -5.56 -14.63 -1.89
N TRP A 68 -6.76 -14.12 -1.61
CA TRP A 68 -7.07 -12.68 -1.73
C TRP A 68 -6.14 -11.83 -0.86
N LEU A 69 -5.85 -12.27 0.36
CA LEU A 69 -4.96 -11.54 1.23
C LEU A 69 -3.50 -11.57 0.74
N THR A 70 -3.02 -12.72 0.26
CA THR A 70 -1.67 -12.84 -0.31
C THR A 70 -1.51 -12.00 -1.58
N ASP A 71 -2.57 -11.86 -2.38
CA ASP A 71 -2.60 -10.97 -3.55
C ASP A 71 -2.43 -9.51 -3.11
N GLY A 72 -3.21 -9.06 -2.12
CA GLY A 72 -3.07 -7.71 -1.56
C GLY A 72 -1.69 -7.44 -0.94
N LEU A 73 -1.08 -8.44 -0.30
CA LEU A 73 0.29 -8.33 0.22
C LEU A 73 1.34 -8.28 -0.91
N SER A 74 1.12 -9.01 -2.01
CA SER A 74 1.99 -8.93 -3.19
C SER A 74 1.90 -7.55 -3.84
N LEU A 75 0.69 -7.03 -4.07
CA LEU A 75 0.49 -5.69 -4.60
C LEU A 75 1.12 -4.62 -3.71
N LEU A 76 1.00 -4.75 -2.39
CA LEU A 76 1.64 -3.81 -1.45
C LEU A 76 3.17 -3.91 -1.52
N ARG A 77 3.75 -5.10 -1.65
CA ARG A 77 5.19 -5.26 -1.85
C ARG A 77 5.63 -4.50 -3.11
N ASP A 78 4.92 -4.67 -4.21
CA ASP A 78 5.26 -4.07 -5.50
C ASP A 78 5.20 -2.53 -5.42
N VAL A 79 4.16 -1.97 -4.78
CA VAL A 79 4.06 -0.53 -4.49
C VAL A 79 5.24 -0.04 -3.64
N GLN A 80 5.67 -0.80 -2.63
CA GLN A 80 6.80 -0.41 -1.78
C GLN A 80 8.14 -0.46 -2.53
N GLU A 81 8.32 -1.43 -3.43
CA GLU A 81 9.48 -1.53 -4.32
C GLU A 81 9.53 -0.34 -5.29
N THR A 82 8.43 -0.06 -6.00
CA THR A 82 8.32 1.11 -6.88
C THR A 82 8.53 2.42 -6.11
N LEU A 83 8.03 2.53 -4.87
CA LEU A 83 8.28 3.71 -4.04
C LEU A 83 9.76 3.85 -3.70
N SER A 84 10.44 2.75 -3.34
CA SER A 84 11.89 2.77 -3.09
C SER A 84 12.66 3.29 -4.31
N ASP A 85 12.30 2.85 -5.52
CA ASP A 85 12.92 3.33 -6.76
C ASP A 85 12.67 4.83 -7.00
N ILE A 86 11.45 5.31 -6.73
CA ILE A 86 11.13 6.74 -6.81
C ILE A 86 11.97 7.54 -5.81
N LEU A 87 12.18 7.03 -4.59
CA LEU A 87 12.98 7.70 -3.55
C LEU A 87 14.48 7.72 -3.86
N HIS A 88 14.96 6.84 -4.73
CA HIS A 88 16.35 6.87 -5.24
C HIS A 88 16.59 7.96 -6.29
N LEU A 89 15.55 8.53 -6.89
CA LEU A 89 15.72 9.59 -7.88
C LEU A 89 16.25 10.89 -7.22
N PRO A 90 17.29 11.54 -7.78
CA PRO A 90 17.83 12.78 -7.21
C PRO A 90 16.79 13.88 -7.03
N GLN A 91 15.83 13.97 -7.95
CA GLN A 91 14.73 14.94 -7.92
C GLN A 91 13.80 14.71 -6.71
N SER A 92 13.52 13.44 -6.39
CA SER A 92 12.72 13.07 -5.23
C SER A 92 13.46 13.42 -3.93
N GLN A 93 14.76 13.13 -3.87
CA GLN A 93 15.60 13.41 -2.70
C GLN A 93 15.70 14.91 -2.42
N GLU A 94 15.97 15.71 -3.46
CA GLU A 94 15.99 17.18 -3.34
C GLU A 94 14.65 17.72 -2.86
N SER A 95 13.55 17.24 -3.42
CA SER A 95 12.21 17.66 -3.04
C SER A 95 11.84 17.30 -1.60
N LEU A 96 12.38 16.20 -1.08
CA LEU A 96 12.21 15.78 0.30
C LEU A 96 13.10 16.57 1.28
N ARG A 97 14.33 16.89 0.89
CA ARG A 97 15.24 17.77 1.68
C ARG A 97 14.64 19.15 1.89
N ASN A 98 13.95 19.68 0.87
CA ASN A 98 13.24 20.95 0.95
C ASN A 98 11.99 20.89 1.84
N ARG A 99 11.60 19.70 2.33
CA ARG A 99 10.42 19.47 3.18
C ARG A 99 10.74 18.60 4.39
N PRO A 100 11.58 19.08 5.33
CA PRO A 100 12.09 18.28 6.44
C PRO A 100 10.98 17.69 7.33
N VAL A 101 9.92 18.45 7.61
CA VAL A 101 8.78 17.97 8.43
C VAL A 101 8.02 16.83 7.73
N PHE A 102 7.82 16.92 6.42
CA PHE A 102 7.16 15.84 5.66
C PHE A 102 8.03 14.58 5.63
N PHE A 103 9.32 14.76 5.42
CA PHE A 103 10.31 13.70 5.42
C PHE A 103 10.39 12.97 6.79
N GLU A 104 10.47 13.71 7.90
CA GLU A 104 10.49 13.13 9.25
C GLU A 104 9.21 12.34 9.55
N ASN A 105 8.05 12.89 9.18
CA ASN A 105 6.77 12.21 9.33
C ASN A 105 6.71 10.91 8.51
N LEU A 106 7.26 10.93 7.28
CA LEU A 106 7.34 9.74 6.44
C LEU A 106 8.24 8.66 7.05
N LEU A 107 9.41 9.04 7.57
CA LEU A 107 10.31 8.10 8.27
C LEU A 107 9.64 7.48 9.49
N GLU A 108 8.88 8.26 10.24
CA GLU A 108 8.17 7.77 11.41
C GLU A 108 7.02 6.83 11.03
N ASP A 109 6.25 7.17 9.98
CA ASP A 109 5.19 6.29 9.47
C ASP A 109 5.77 4.95 8.99
N LEU A 110 6.87 4.98 8.20
CA LEU A 110 7.56 3.77 7.76
C LEU A 110 8.09 2.95 8.94
N LEU A 111 8.66 3.59 9.96
CA LEU A 111 9.14 2.90 11.16
C LEU A 111 7.98 2.21 11.91
N ARG A 112 6.85 2.90 12.08
CA ARG A 112 5.65 2.33 12.72
C ARG A 112 5.14 1.11 11.96
N PHE A 113 5.17 1.13 10.63
CA PHE A 113 4.82 -0.05 9.84
C PHE A 113 5.83 -1.19 10.03
N VAL A 114 7.13 -0.90 10.00
CA VAL A 114 8.18 -1.90 10.24
C VAL A 114 8.00 -2.55 11.61
N ASP A 115 7.79 -1.76 12.67
CA ASP A 115 7.57 -2.29 14.02
C ASP A 115 6.30 -3.15 14.10
N ALA A 116 5.19 -2.68 13.50
CA ALA A 116 3.94 -3.43 13.48
C ALA A 116 4.06 -4.77 12.74
N TYR A 117 4.68 -4.78 11.55
CA TYR A 117 4.95 -6.01 10.80
C TYR A 117 5.94 -6.93 11.51
N GLY A 118 6.94 -6.37 12.23
CA GLY A 118 7.87 -7.13 13.06
C GLY A 118 7.14 -7.90 14.17
N ILE A 119 6.30 -7.20 14.95
CA ILE A 119 5.49 -7.80 16.02
C ILE A 119 4.47 -8.80 15.45
N PHE A 120 3.84 -8.46 14.32
CA PHE A 120 2.92 -9.36 13.62
C PHE A 120 3.61 -10.66 13.25
N ARG A 121 4.79 -10.59 12.61
CA ARG A 121 5.55 -11.76 12.18
C ARG A 121 5.94 -12.64 13.36
N THR A 122 6.41 -12.06 14.47
CA THR A 122 6.69 -12.84 15.69
C THR A 122 5.43 -13.54 16.23
N SER A 123 4.27 -12.88 16.13
CA SER A 123 2.99 -13.45 16.57
C SER A 123 2.53 -14.60 15.67
N VAL A 124 2.68 -14.46 14.35
CA VAL A 124 2.33 -15.50 13.37
C VAL A 124 3.26 -16.70 13.47
N LEU A 125 4.57 -16.47 13.65
CA LEU A 125 5.54 -17.54 13.91
C LEU A 125 5.19 -18.35 15.17
N SER A 126 4.86 -17.66 16.26
CA SER A 126 4.40 -18.32 17.49
C SER A 126 3.08 -19.07 17.29
N LEU A 127 2.14 -18.51 16.51
CA LEU A 127 0.89 -19.19 16.16
C LEU A 127 1.16 -20.51 15.42
N ARG A 128 2.09 -20.50 14.46
CA ARG A 128 2.49 -21.68 13.70
C ARG A 128 3.09 -22.76 14.61
N GLU A 129 4.01 -22.38 15.50
CA GLU A 129 4.61 -23.33 16.46
C GLU A 129 3.53 -23.98 17.35
N HIS A 130 2.63 -23.16 17.90
CA HIS A 130 1.50 -23.64 18.68
C HIS A 130 0.56 -24.54 17.86
N GLN A 131 0.33 -24.23 16.58
CA GLN A 131 -0.47 -25.03 15.66
C GLN A 131 0.13 -26.41 15.44
N SER A 132 1.43 -26.52 15.16
CA SER A 132 2.11 -27.79 14.96
C SER A 132 2.09 -28.64 16.25
N ALA A 133 2.31 -28.03 17.42
CA ALA A 133 2.20 -28.71 18.71
C ALA A 133 0.76 -29.20 18.98
N ALA A 134 -0.24 -28.40 18.63
CA ALA A 134 -1.64 -28.74 18.78
C ALA A 134 -2.08 -29.89 17.85
N GLN A 135 -1.54 -29.99 16.63
CA GLN A 135 -1.80 -31.15 15.77
C GLN A 135 -1.33 -32.47 16.41
N VAL A 136 -0.17 -32.46 17.07
CA VAL A 136 0.34 -33.64 17.79
C VAL A 136 -0.56 -33.97 18.98
N ALA A 137 -0.96 -32.95 19.75
CA ALA A 137 -1.88 -33.12 20.87
C ALA A 137 -3.26 -33.66 20.43
N LEU A 138 -3.76 -33.19 19.28
CA LEU A 138 -5.02 -33.64 18.69
C LEU A 138 -4.99 -35.14 18.36
N ARG A 139 -3.91 -35.62 17.72
CA ARG A 139 -3.74 -37.06 17.41
C ARG A 139 -3.68 -37.93 18.66
N ARG A 140 -3.13 -37.38 19.76
CA ARG A 140 -3.03 -38.05 21.07
C ARG A 140 -4.28 -37.86 21.94
N LYS A 141 -5.28 -37.09 21.48
CA LYS A 141 -6.47 -36.69 22.26
C LYS A 141 -6.10 -36.05 23.61
N ASP A 142 -5.02 -35.26 23.64
CA ASP A 142 -4.53 -34.56 24.82
C ASP A 142 -5.28 -33.24 25.02
N ASP A 143 -6.38 -33.30 25.79
CA ASP A 143 -7.25 -32.16 26.07
C ASP A 143 -6.52 -31.01 26.80
N VAL A 144 -5.46 -31.32 27.59
CA VAL A 144 -4.72 -30.31 28.36
C VAL A 144 -3.87 -29.44 27.43
N LYS A 145 -3.13 -30.06 26.51
CA LYS A 145 -2.31 -29.34 25.52
C LYS A 145 -3.15 -28.59 24.50
N ILE A 146 -4.34 -29.07 24.19
CA ILE A 146 -5.25 -28.35 23.30
C ILE A 146 -5.86 -27.14 24.00
N SER A 147 -6.16 -27.24 25.30
CA SER A 147 -6.55 -26.09 26.10
C SER A 147 -5.46 -25.02 26.16
N SER A 148 -4.18 -25.41 26.28
CA SER A 148 -3.07 -24.45 26.26
C SER A 148 -2.89 -23.77 24.89
N TYR A 149 -3.01 -24.52 23.79
CA TYR A 149 -3.04 -23.97 22.43
C TYR A 149 -4.16 -22.92 22.25
N VAL A 150 -5.37 -23.23 22.72
CA VAL A 150 -6.49 -22.30 22.64
C VAL A 150 -6.19 -21.01 23.44
N LYS A 151 -5.57 -21.12 24.62
CA LYS A 151 -5.16 -19.95 25.42
C LYS A 151 -4.09 -19.12 24.71
N SER A 152 -3.07 -19.74 24.11
CA SER A 152 -2.02 -19.02 23.37
C SER A 152 -2.59 -18.33 22.13
N ARG A 153 -3.49 -19.00 21.39
CA ARG A 153 -4.22 -18.40 20.25
C ARG A 153 -4.96 -17.13 20.65
N ARG A 154 -5.62 -17.11 21.83
CA ARG A 154 -6.28 -15.92 22.38
C ARG A 154 -5.30 -14.83 22.84
N ALA A 155 -4.09 -15.18 23.27
CA ALA A 155 -3.06 -14.21 23.61
C ALA A 155 -2.55 -13.51 22.34
N LEU A 156 -2.17 -14.29 21.33
CA LEU A 156 -1.71 -13.78 20.04
C LEU A 156 -2.77 -12.92 19.33
N ALA A 157 -4.04 -13.31 19.41
CA ALA A 157 -5.15 -12.50 18.91
C ALA A 157 -5.18 -11.09 19.54
N ARG A 158 -4.93 -10.99 20.85
CA ARG A 158 -4.91 -9.70 21.56
C ARG A 158 -3.72 -8.84 21.15
N ASP A 159 -2.57 -9.46 20.89
CA ASP A 159 -1.38 -8.73 20.48
C ASP A 159 -1.53 -8.20 19.05
N ILE A 160 -2.05 -9.02 18.12
CA ILE A 160 -2.36 -8.60 16.75
C ILE A 160 -3.42 -7.48 16.73
N ALA A 161 -4.43 -7.53 17.59
CA ALA A 161 -5.47 -6.50 17.64
C ALA A 161 -4.93 -5.10 17.98
N LYS A 162 -3.83 -5.00 18.75
CA LYS A 162 -3.19 -3.72 19.10
C LYS A 162 -2.45 -3.09 17.92
N LEU A 163 -2.04 -3.90 16.94
CA LEU A 163 -1.28 -3.43 15.79
C LEU A 163 -2.13 -2.51 14.92
N THR A 164 -3.39 -2.85 14.70
CA THR A 164 -4.35 -2.03 13.94
C THR A 164 -4.43 -0.60 14.48
N SER A 165 -4.49 -0.43 15.81
CA SER A 165 -4.50 0.91 16.42
C SER A 165 -3.19 1.68 16.25
N SER A 166 -2.05 0.99 16.17
CA SER A 166 -0.74 1.62 16.07
C SER A 166 -0.47 2.27 14.70
N ILE A 167 -1.15 1.80 13.65
CA ILE A 167 -0.88 2.21 12.27
C ILE A 167 -2.05 2.94 11.58
N ARG A 168 -3.20 3.08 12.25
CA ARG A 168 -4.43 3.64 11.63
C ARG A 168 -4.36 5.13 11.32
N GLU A 169 -3.53 5.87 12.05
CA GLU A 169 -3.40 7.33 11.91
C GLU A 169 -1.95 7.70 11.55
N PRO A 170 -1.60 7.65 10.26
CA PRO A 170 -0.28 8.06 9.80
C PRO A 170 -0.10 9.58 9.91
N LYS A 171 1.10 10.01 10.29
CA LYS A 171 1.46 11.42 10.46
C LYS A 171 1.50 12.18 9.13
N THR A 172 1.85 11.51 8.04
CA THR A 172 1.85 12.07 6.68
C THR A 172 0.47 12.55 6.22
N LYS A 173 -0.63 12.03 6.80
CA LYS A 173 -2.01 12.43 6.48
C LYS A 173 -2.28 13.93 6.68
N TYR A 174 -1.62 14.56 7.65
CA TYR A 174 -1.85 15.97 8.00
C TYR A 174 -1.09 16.95 7.10
N ASN A 175 -0.07 16.49 6.37
CA ASN A 175 0.79 17.33 5.54
C ASN A 175 0.36 17.37 4.06
N ARG A 176 -0.70 16.65 3.67
CA ARG A 176 -1.26 16.69 2.30
C ARG A 176 -1.72 18.11 1.89
N CYS A 177 -2.02 18.97 2.87
CA CYS A 177 -2.58 20.32 2.67
C CYS A 177 -1.57 21.46 2.86
N HIS A 178 -0.34 21.20 3.33
CA HIS A 178 0.68 22.24 3.59
C HIS A 178 1.65 22.42 2.42
N VAL A 179 1.28 21.97 1.22
CA VAL A 179 1.99 22.42 0.02
C VAL A 179 1.56 23.86 -0.21
N ASP A 180 2.44 24.82 0.07
CA ASP A 180 2.28 26.18 -0.43
C ASP A 180 2.28 26.10 -1.96
N VAL A 181 1.08 25.97 -2.54
CA VAL A 181 0.82 25.90 -3.98
C VAL A 181 1.38 27.13 -4.72
N LEU A 182 1.77 28.16 -3.97
CA LEU A 182 2.38 29.38 -4.47
C LEU A 182 3.90 29.28 -4.72
N ASN A 183 4.63 28.31 -4.11
CA ASN A 183 6.10 28.22 -4.22
C ASN A 183 6.67 26.84 -4.61
N GLY A 184 5.90 25.75 -4.55
CA GLY A 184 6.37 24.41 -4.93
C GLY A 184 6.31 24.14 -6.44
N SER A 185 7.33 23.47 -7.00
CA SER A 185 7.26 22.97 -8.38
C SER A 185 6.18 21.88 -8.49
N TYR A 186 5.45 21.83 -9.61
CA TYR A 186 4.36 20.86 -9.85
C TYR A 186 4.75 19.40 -9.53
N GLY A 187 5.99 19.02 -9.82
CA GLY A 187 6.52 17.68 -9.53
C GLY A 187 6.67 17.36 -8.03
N GLU A 188 6.87 18.38 -7.18
CA GLU A 188 7.00 18.19 -5.73
C GLU A 188 5.67 17.89 -5.06
N ALA A 189 4.61 18.57 -5.51
CA ALA A 189 3.24 18.33 -5.06
C ALA A 189 2.76 16.93 -5.49
N GLU A 190 3.09 16.53 -6.73
CA GLU A 190 2.78 15.21 -7.26
C GLU A 190 3.45 14.09 -6.45
N LEU A 191 4.76 14.21 -6.17
CA LEU A 191 5.49 13.24 -5.36
C LEU A 191 4.92 13.09 -3.95
N ALA A 192 4.60 14.20 -3.27
CA ALA A 192 4.03 14.14 -1.92
C ALA A 192 2.62 13.53 -1.91
N SER A 193 1.82 13.79 -2.95
CA SER A 193 0.51 13.13 -3.09
C SER A 193 0.67 11.62 -3.23
N VAL A 194 1.57 11.18 -4.11
CA VAL A 194 1.86 9.76 -4.36
C VAL A 194 2.33 9.08 -3.08
N ILE A 195 3.28 9.66 -2.36
CA ILE A 195 3.74 9.12 -1.08
C ILE A 195 2.57 9.00 -0.08
N GLY A 196 1.73 10.03 0.01
CA GLY A 196 0.53 10.00 0.86
C GLY A 196 -0.43 8.87 0.48
N ASP A 197 -0.64 8.64 -0.82
CA ASP A 197 -1.46 7.54 -1.34
C ASP A 197 -0.83 6.18 -1.04
N VAL A 198 0.50 6.03 -1.13
CA VAL A 198 1.21 4.79 -0.76
C VAL A 198 1.02 4.48 0.72
N ILE A 199 1.16 5.49 1.59
CA ILE A 199 0.93 5.32 3.03
C ILE A 199 -0.53 4.91 3.28
N GLU A 200 -1.49 5.53 2.60
CA GLU A 200 -2.91 5.19 2.71
C GLU A 200 -3.20 3.73 2.33
N VAL A 201 -2.69 3.25 1.18
CA VAL A 201 -2.88 1.85 0.78
C VAL A 201 -2.09 0.88 1.66
N THR A 202 -0.96 1.30 2.23
CA THR A 202 -0.21 0.52 3.23
C THR A 202 -1.06 0.31 4.48
N VAL A 203 -1.69 1.37 5.01
CA VAL A 203 -2.65 1.25 6.12
C VAL A 203 -3.79 0.32 5.74
N LEU A 204 -4.38 0.49 4.56
CA LEU A 204 -5.53 -0.29 4.10
C LEU A 204 -5.26 -1.81 4.12
N VAL A 205 -4.18 -2.23 3.47
CA VAL A 205 -3.78 -3.65 3.38
C VAL A 205 -3.37 -4.19 4.75
N SER A 206 -2.60 -3.41 5.53
CA SER A 206 -2.14 -3.83 6.87
C SER A 206 -3.31 -4.03 7.83
N VAL A 207 -4.29 -3.12 7.82
CA VAL A 207 -5.51 -3.24 8.63
C VAL A 207 -6.34 -4.46 8.21
N ALA A 208 -6.47 -4.71 6.90
CA ALA A 208 -7.16 -5.89 6.40
C ALA A 208 -6.46 -7.19 6.85
N LEU A 209 -5.12 -7.24 6.78
CA LEU A 209 -4.29 -8.34 7.27
C LEU A 209 -4.48 -8.57 8.77
N PHE A 210 -4.20 -7.56 9.59
CA PHE A 210 -4.22 -7.69 11.05
C PHE A 210 -5.61 -8.04 11.56
N ASN A 211 -6.65 -7.36 11.08
CA ASN A 211 -8.03 -7.67 11.47
C ASN A 211 -8.47 -9.03 10.94
N GLY A 212 -8.09 -9.38 9.71
CA GLY A 212 -8.39 -10.68 9.10
C GLY A 212 -7.87 -11.83 9.95
N VAL A 213 -6.58 -11.79 10.31
CA VAL A 213 -5.96 -12.81 11.17
C VAL A 213 -6.55 -12.78 12.57
N TYR A 214 -6.62 -11.60 13.20
CA TYR A 214 -7.20 -11.42 14.53
C TYR A 214 -8.59 -12.03 14.64
N LEU A 215 -9.50 -11.68 13.74
CA LEU A 215 -10.89 -12.14 13.79
C LEU A 215 -11.00 -13.65 13.57
N SER A 216 -10.12 -14.25 12.77
CA SER A 216 -10.14 -15.69 12.53
C SER A 216 -9.61 -16.51 13.71
N ILE A 217 -8.58 -16.02 14.39
CA ILE A 217 -7.98 -16.77 15.51
C ILE A 217 -8.63 -16.43 16.85
N ARG A 218 -9.32 -15.29 16.97
CA ARG A 218 -10.08 -14.91 18.17
C ARG A 218 -11.21 -15.91 18.43
N SER A 219 -11.41 -16.26 19.70
CA SER A 219 -12.56 -17.07 20.07
C SER A 219 -13.85 -16.27 19.94
N SER A 220 -14.86 -16.86 19.29
CA SER A 220 -16.23 -16.34 19.40
C SER A 220 -16.72 -16.63 20.82
N LYS A 221 -16.77 -15.60 21.67
CA LYS A 221 -17.40 -15.72 22.98
C LYS A 221 -18.89 -16.00 22.78
N THR A 222 -19.31 -17.25 22.96
CA THR A 222 -20.65 -17.52 23.51
C THR A 222 -20.55 -17.32 25.02
N THR A 223 -20.50 -16.08 25.48
CA THR A 223 -20.72 -15.76 26.90
C THR A 223 -21.79 -14.68 26.98
N THR A 224 -22.98 -15.11 27.40
CA THR A 224 -24.22 -14.37 27.65
C THR A 224 -24.11 -13.28 28.75
N PHE A 225 -22.92 -12.80 29.08
CA PHE A 225 -22.73 -11.74 30.07
C PHE A 225 -21.60 -10.78 29.65
N VAL A 226 -21.93 -9.84 28.77
CA VAL A 226 -21.40 -8.46 28.81
C VAL A 226 -22.51 -7.52 28.34
N GLY A 227 -23.44 -7.21 29.25
CA GLY A 227 -24.06 -5.89 29.22
C GLY A 227 -22.94 -4.86 29.44
N PHE A 228 -22.98 -3.75 28.70
CA PHE A 228 -21.94 -2.71 28.62
C PHE A 228 -20.68 -3.02 27.79
N LEU A 229 -20.88 -3.23 26.49
CA LEU A 229 -20.13 -2.44 25.50
C LEU A 229 -20.91 -2.40 24.17
N LYS A 230 -22.04 -1.68 24.14
CA LYS A 230 -22.57 -1.15 22.88
C LYS A 230 -21.64 -0.02 22.44
N ARG A 231 -20.45 -0.37 21.93
CA ARG A 231 -19.70 0.57 21.10
C ARG A 231 -20.37 0.52 19.74
N SER A 232 -21.01 1.62 19.35
CA SER A 232 -21.58 1.79 18.01
C SER A 232 -20.44 1.87 16.99
N GLU A 233 -19.83 0.74 16.69
CA GLU A 233 -18.97 0.63 15.52
C GLU A 233 -19.89 0.53 14.31
N LYS A 234 -20.04 1.67 13.64
CA LYS A 234 -20.35 1.73 12.21
C LYS A 234 -19.57 0.58 11.58
N ARG A 235 -20.25 -0.49 11.11
CA ARG A 235 -19.60 -1.70 10.58
C ARG A 235 -18.60 -1.27 9.52
N ASP A 236 -17.33 -1.22 9.89
CA ASP A 236 -16.25 -0.96 8.96
C ASP A 236 -16.19 -2.21 8.10
N LYS A 237 -16.50 -2.06 6.81
CA LYS A 237 -16.60 -3.19 5.86
C LYS A 237 -15.27 -3.98 5.78
N ASN A 238 -14.16 -3.41 6.25
CA ASN A 238 -12.84 -4.02 6.30
C ASN A 238 -12.59 -4.98 7.48
N CYS A 239 -13.57 -5.23 8.36
CA CYS A 239 -13.41 -6.08 9.54
C CYS A 239 -14.11 -7.44 9.38
N GLU A 240 -13.59 -8.31 8.51
CA GLU A 240 -14.06 -9.69 8.40
C GLU A 240 -12.93 -10.71 8.61
N ALA A 241 -13.26 -11.88 9.17
CA ALA A 241 -12.30 -12.97 9.34
C ALA A 241 -12.03 -13.68 8.02
N ILE A 242 -10.80 -14.16 7.85
CA ILE A 242 -10.35 -14.96 6.71
C ILE A 242 -11.00 -16.35 6.81
N GLU A 243 -11.69 -16.78 5.74
CA GLU A 243 -12.53 -17.97 5.72
C GLU A 243 -11.76 -19.26 6.05
N GLU A 244 -10.60 -19.47 5.45
CA GLU A 244 -9.77 -20.66 5.67
C GLU A 244 -9.24 -20.73 7.11
N LEU A 245 -8.97 -19.56 7.71
CA LEU A 245 -8.52 -19.50 9.10
C LEU A 245 -9.66 -19.77 10.12
N LYS A 246 -10.94 -19.69 9.72
CA LYS A 246 -12.11 -19.99 10.59
C LYS A 246 -12.37 -21.48 10.75
N GLN A 247 -11.77 -22.34 9.90
CA GLN A 247 -12.19 -23.74 9.78
C GLN A 247 -12.07 -24.57 11.07
N VAL A 248 -11.23 -24.13 12.02
CA VAL A 248 -11.04 -24.78 13.33
C VAL A 248 -11.63 -23.91 14.44
N GLU A 249 -12.92 -24.13 14.71
CA GLU A 249 -13.61 -23.51 15.84
C GLU A 249 -13.09 -24.05 17.17
N GLU A 250 -12.91 -23.18 18.16
CA GLU A 250 -12.49 -23.57 19.52
C GLU A 250 -13.41 -24.64 20.14
N LYS A 251 -14.72 -24.57 19.88
CA LYS A 251 -15.69 -25.57 20.34
C LYS A 251 -15.41 -26.97 19.82
N SER A 252 -14.90 -27.07 18.59
CA SER A 252 -14.52 -28.34 17.98
C SER A 252 -13.25 -28.95 18.62
N LEU A 253 -12.49 -28.18 19.37
CA LEU A 253 -11.27 -28.64 20.04
C LEU A 253 -11.50 -29.13 21.47
N VAL A 254 -12.72 -29.02 22.00
CA VAL A 254 -13.06 -29.45 23.37
C VAL A 254 -13.50 -30.92 23.39
N GLY A 255 -13.07 -31.65 24.42
CA GLY A 255 -13.54 -33.01 24.70
C GLY A 255 -13.07 -34.03 23.67
N LEU A 256 -11.83 -33.91 23.20
CA LEU A 256 -11.24 -34.80 22.19
C LEU A 256 -11.21 -36.25 22.65
N SER A 257 -11.03 -36.48 23.95
CA SER A 257 -11.14 -37.80 24.57
C SER A 257 -12.47 -38.52 24.27
N LYS A 258 -13.55 -37.77 24.07
CA LYS A 258 -14.90 -38.29 23.78
C LYS A 258 -15.19 -38.43 22.28
N LYS A 259 -14.31 -37.92 21.41
CA LYS A 259 -14.53 -37.91 19.97
C LYS A 259 -14.13 -39.23 19.33
N LYS A 260 -14.91 -39.63 18.31
CA LYS A 260 -14.59 -40.76 17.43
C LYS A 260 -13.32 -40.48 16.64
N ASN A 261 -12.66 -41.54 16.18
CA ASN A 261 -11.41 -41.40 15.42
C ASN A 261 -11.65 -40.72 14.06
N GLU A 262 -12.80 -40.92 13.41
CA GLU A 262 -13.12 -40.20 12.16
C GLU A 262 -13.22 -38.69 12.39
N GLU A 263 -13.86 -38.26 13.47
CA GLU A 263 -13.98 -36.82 13.81
C GLU A 263 -12.61 -36.18 14.05
N VAL A 264 -11.73 -36.88 14.77
CA VAL A 264 -10.35 -36.42 15.03
C VAL A 264 -9.55 -36.36 13.72
N MET A 265 -9.75 -37.31 12.80
CA MET A 265 -9.11 -37.31 11.49
C MET A 265 -9.55 -36.10 10.65
N ILE A 266 -10.85 -35.81 10.58
CA ILE A 266 -11.40 -34.65 9.89
C ILE A 266 -10.83 -33.35 10.48
N LEU A 267 -10.78 -33.25 11.81
CA LEU A 267 -10.23 -32.09 12.50
C LEU A 267 -8.73 -31.92 12.25
N THR A 268 -7.97 -33.03 12.20
CA THR A 268 -6.54 -33.02 11.88
C THR A 268 -6.30 -32.47 10.47
N LYS A 269 -7.12 -32.88 9.50
CA LYS A 269 -7.04 -32.36 8.12
C LYS A 269 -7.28 -30.84 8.08
N LYS A 270 -8.32 -30.35 8.76
CA LYS A 270 -8.59 -28.91 8.90
C LYS A 270 -7.45 -28.15 9.58
N MET A 271 -6.78 -28.77 10.56
CA MET A 271 -5.62 -28.17 11.21
C MET A 271 -4.38 -28.09 10.31
N MET A 272 -4.22 -29.00 9.34
CA MET A 272 -3.17 -28.91 8.32
C MET A 272 -3.48 -27.82 7.30
N GLU A 273 -4.73 -27.74 6.83
CA GLU A 273 -5.17 -26.67 5.93
C GLU A 273 -4.95 -25.29 6.57
N LEU A 274 -5.29 -25.15 7.86
CA LEU A 274 -5.02 -23.95 8.65
C LEU A 274 -3.52 -23.62 8.74
N GLU A 275 -2.65 -24.62 8.91
CA GLU A 275 -1.19 -24.41 8.97
C GLU A 275 -0.64 -23.89 7.64
N ASN A 276 -1.11 -24.43 6.51
CA ASN A 276 -0.72 -23.93 5.18
C ASN A 276 -1.13 -22.47 4.99
N SER A 277 -2.36 -22.11 5.38
CA SER A 277 -2.84 -20.73 5.35
C SER A 277 -2.00 -19.78 6.23
N ILE A 278 -1.55 -20.25 7.40
CA ILE A 278 -0.66 -19.47 8.27
C ILE A 278 0.69 -19.23 7.58
N VAL A 279 1.26 -20.25 6.93
CA VAL A 279 2.54 -20.15 6.21
C VAL A 279 2.46 -19.19 5.03
N GLU A 280 1.36 -19.20 4.27
CA GLU A 280 1.15 -18.26 3.17
C GLU A 280 1.12 -16.80 3.66
N ILE A 281 0.42 -16.55 4.77
CA ILE A 281 0.35 -15.23 5.41
C ILE A 281 1.73 -14.82 5.97
N GLU A 282 2.44 -15.74 6.61
CA GLU A 282 3.82 -15.53 7.09
C GLU A 282 4.73 -15.08 5.94
N CYS A 283 4.73 -15.83 4.83
CA CYS A 283 5.54 -15.54 3.65
C CYS A 283 5.18 -14.20 3.00
N GLY A 284 3.88 -13.93 2.80
CA GLY A 284 3.41 -12.67 2.22
C GLY A 284 3.78 -11.46 3.09
N SER A 285 3.57 -11.56 4.40
CA SER A 285 3.89 -10.48 5.34
C SER A 285 5.40 -10.24 5.48
N GLU A 286 6.24 -11.27 5.38
CA GLU A 286 7.69 -11.11 5.36
C GLU A 286 8.16 -10.29 4.15
N LYS A 287 7.58 -10.52 2.96
CA LYS A 287 7.94 -9.75 1.76
C LYS A 287 7.62 -8.27 1.93
N VAL A 288 6.45 -7.94 2.48
CA VAL A 288 6.07 -6.56 2.78
C VAL A 288 7.00 -5.94 3.83
N PHE A 289 7.30 -6.66 4.90
CA PHE A 289 8.24 -6.21 5.94
C PHE A 289 9.61 -5.84 5.36
N ARG A 290 10.16 -6.69 4.48
CA ARG A 290 11.43 -6.41 3.78
C ARG A 290 11.32 -5.21 2.86
N GLY A 291 10.22 -5.08 2.11
CA GLY A 291 9.95 -3.91 1.26
C GLY A 291 9.95 -2.62 2.06
N LEU A 292 9.21 -2.57 3.18
CA LEU A 292 9.16 -1.41 4.08
C LEU A 292 10.53 -1.03 4.64
N ILE A 293 11.34 -2.02 5.04
CA ILE A 293 12.73 -1.78 5.47
C ILE A 293 13.54 -1.17 4.33
N SER A 294 13.45 -1.74 3.13
CA SER A 294 14.17 -1.24 1.94
C SER A 294 13.80 0.22 1.66
N THR A 295 12.51 0.53 1.56
CA THR A 295 12.00 1.89 1.35
C THR A 295 12.53 2.86 2.42
N ARG A 296 12.50 2.46 3.69
CA ARG A 296 13.00 3.29 4.79
C ARG A 296 14.52 3.52 4.70
N VAL A 297 15.29 2.50 4.34
CA VAL A 297 16.74 2.62 4.13
C VAL A 297 17.04 3.55 2.96
N SER A 298 16.32 3.41 1.83
CA SER A 298 16.44 4.31 0.68
C SER A 298 16.17 5.77 1.07
N LEU A 299 15.15 5.98 1.91
CA LEU A 299 14.81 7.30 2.43
C LEU A 299 15.90 7.88 3.37
N LEU A 300 16.48 7.07 4.25
CA LEU A 300 17.58 7.50 5.12
C LEU A 300 18.86 7.81 4.34
N ASN A 301 19.17 7.00 3.32
CA ASN A 301 20.34 7.22 2.46
C ASN A 301 20.22 8.53 1.67
N ALA A 302 19.00 8.96 1.35
CA ALA A 302 18.76 10.27 0.74
C ALA A 302 19.18 11.46 1.61
N LEU A 303 19.47 11.29 2.90
CA LEU A 303 20.02 12.34 3.78
C LEU A 303 21.55 12.37 3.82
N THR A 304 22.22 11.28 3.41
CA THR A 304 23.65 11.09 3.68
C THR A 304 24.53 11.63 2.52
N HIS A 305 23.94 11.86 1.35
CA HIS A 305 24.63 12.38 0.15
C HIS A 305 24.40 13.86 -0.10
#